data_AF-A0A1V3J191-F1
#
_entry.id   AF-A0A1V3J191-F1
#
_cell.length_a   1.000
_cell.length_b   1.000
_cell.length_c   1.000
_cell.angle_alpha   90.00
_cell.angle_beta   90.00
_cell.angle_gamma   90.00
#
_symmetry.space_group_name_H-M   'P 1'
#
loop_
_entity.id
_entity.type
_entity.pdbx_description
1 polymer ?
#
loop_
_entity_poly.entity_id
_entity_poly.type
_entity_poly.pdbx_seq_one_letter_code
_entity_poly.pdbx_strand_id
1 'polypeptide(L)'
;MRYSTYINNQKCLEWGLNANQGALFDLLNQASSWASEVIVDGVVYYWVSRHKVIDELPLFYKTADTVYRHFVELNDKGLIIYLKQGKHGDKDLIRLTDKGKTWNEFKSDVSRDNSEMNPR
;
A
#
# COMPACT_ATOMS: atom_id res chain seq x y z
N MET A 1 -4.23 1.56 15.61
CA MET A 1 -4.25 2.87 14.95
C MET A 1 -2.85 3.43 14.94
N ARG A 2 -2.32 3.68 13.74
CA ARG A 2 -1.03 4.34 13.56
C ARG A 2 -1.17 5.79 13.98
N TYR A 3 -0.15 6.30 14.67
CA TYR A 3 -0.08 7.73 15.02
C TYR A 3 0.36 8.60 13.84
N SER A 4 1.01 8.02 12.84
CA SER A 4 1.50 8.74 11.66
C SER A 4 1.37 7.88 10.41
N THR A 5 1.09 8.51 9.28
CA THR A 5 1.06 7.91 7.94
C THR A 5 2.03 8.66 7.06
N TYR A 6 2.92 7.95 6.38
CA TYR A 6 3.89 8.54 5.46
C TYR A 6 3.47 8.20 4.03
N ILE A 7 3.40 9.20 3.16
CA ILE A 7 3.04 8.99 1.75
C ILE A 7 4.23 9.37 0.89
N ASN A 8 4.73 8.42 0.10
CA ASN A 8 5.74 8.72 -0.91
C ASN A 8 5.06 9.41 -2.10
N ASN A 9 5.00 10.74 -2.07
CA ASN A 9 4.36 11.54 -3.12
C ASN A 9 4.95 11.29 -4.51
N GLN A 10 6.27 11.09 -4.61
CA GLN A 10 6.92 10.83 -5.90
C GLN A 10 6.41 9.51 -6.50
N LYS A 11 6.35 8.43 -5.71
CA LYS A 11 5.82 7.15 -6.16
C LYS A 11 4.32 7.19 -6.42
N CYS A 12 3.56 7.92 -5.61
CA CYS A 12 2.13 8.13 -5.88
C CYS A 12 1.91 8.78 -7.25
N LEU A 13 2.66 9.83 -7.59
CA LEU A 13 2.55 10.48 -8.90
C LEU A 13 3.02 9.53 -10.02
N GLU A 14 4.16 8.87 -9.86
CA GLU A 14 4.72 7.90 -10.83
C GLU A 14 3.74 6.76 -11.13
N TRP A 15 3.04 6.25 -10.12
CA TRP A 15 2.15 5.10 -10.24
C TRP A 15 0.66 5.48 -10.40
N GLY A 16 0.37 6.78 -10.46
CA GLY A 16 -1.00 7.32 -10.57
C GLY A 16 -1.88 6.88 -9.40
N LEU A 17 -1.40 7.04 -8.17
CA LEU A 17 -2.11 6.76 -6.93
C LEU A 17 -2.68 8.05 -6.32
N ASN A 18 -3.90 7.97 -5.82
CA ASN A 18 -4.47 9.00 -4.96
C ASN A 18 -3.95 8.89 -3.51
N ALA A 19 -4.27 9.87 -2.66
CA ALA A 19 -3.80 9.92 -1.28
C ALA A 19 -4.20 8.67 -0.46
N ASN A 20 -5.43 8.17 -0.63
CA ASN A 20 -5.90 6.98 0.08
C ASN A 20 -5.12 5.73 -0.34
N GLN A 21 -4.88 5.56 -1.65
CA GLN A 21 -4.07 4.45 -2.18
C GLN A 21 -2.61 4.56 -1.72
N GLY A 22 -2.04 5.77 -1.67
CA GLY A 22 -0.70 6.01 -1.14
C GLY A 22 -0.57 5.65 0.34
N ALA A 23 -1.52 6.08 1.17
CA ALA A 23 -1.58 5.72 2.59
C ALA A 23 -1.73 4.21 2.79
N LEU A 24 -2.58 3.57 1.99
CA LEU A 24 -2.75 2.11 2.02
C LEU A 24 -1.45 1.41 1.63
N PHE A 25 -0.79 1.86 0.57
CA PHE A 25 0.44 1.24 0.11
C PHE A 25 1.56 1.35 1.16
N ASP A 26 1.69 2.49 1.85
CA ASP A 26 2.62 2.64 2.97
C ASP A 26 2.35 1.62 4.10
N LEU A 27 1.08 1.39 4.43
CA LEU A 27 0.68 0.38 5.42
C LEU A 27 1.02 -1.05 4.95
N LEU A 28 0.74 -1.37 3.67
CA LEU A 28 1.03 -2.67 3.07
C LEU A 28 2.54 -2.92 2.96
N ASN A 29 3.33 -1.89 2.68
CA ASN A 29 4.79 -1.99 2.62
C ASN A 29 5.41 -2.37 3.97
N GLN A 30 4.65 -2.22 5.05
CA GLN A 30 5.05 -2.56 6.42
C GLN A 30 4.29 -3.78 6.96
N ALA A 31 3.60 -4.55 6.10
CA ALA A 31 2.76 -5.69 6.49
C ALA A 31 3.50 -6.73 7.35
N SER A 32 4.79 -6.96 7.11
CA SER A 32 5.62 -7.88 7.91
C SER A 32 5.69 -7.53 9.39
N SER A 33 5.44 -6.27 9.77
CA SER A 33 5.49 -5.81 11.16
C SER A 33 4.18 -5.98 11.93
N TRP A 34 3.05 -6.23 11.25
CA TRP A 34 1.73 -6.15 11.88
C TRP A 34 0.70 -7.17 11.39
N ALA A 35 0.86 -7.70 10.18
CA ALA A 35 -0.05 -8.67 9.59
C ALA A 35 0.46 -10.10 9.81
N SER A 36 -0.45 -11.06 9.93
CA SER A 36 -0.09 -12.47 10.06
C SER A 36 0.36 -13.04 8.73
N GLU A 37 1.46 -13.79 8.74
CA GLU A 37 1.94 -14.54 7.58
C GLU A 37 1.03 -15.75 7.29
N VAL A 38 0.84 -16.01 6.00
CA VAL A 38 0.13 -17.18 5.46
C VAL A 38 0.94 -17.70 4.29
N ILE A 39 1.33 -18.97 4.36
CA ILE A 39 2.08 -19.62 3.28
C ILE A 39 1.08 -20.29 2.32
N VAL A 40 1.16 -19.93 1.04
CA VAL A 40 0.36 -20.53 -0.04
C VAL A 40 1.34 -21.00 -1.10
N ASP A 41 1.36 -22.30 -1.39
CA ASP A 41 2.26 -22.92 -2.37
C ASP A 41 3.75 -22.54 -2.18
N GLY A 42 4.21 -22.49 -0.93
CA GLY A 42 5.59 -22.12 -0.58
C GLY A 42 5.89 -20.62 -0.66
N VAL A 43 4.90 -19.79 -0.98
CA VAL A 43 5.03 -18.33 -1.06
C VAL A 43 4.39 -17.67 0.16
N VAL A 44 5.11 -16.74 0.78
CA VAL A 44 4.60 -15.95 1.91
C VAL A 44 3.68 -14.84 1.42
N TYR A 45 2.47 -14.81 1.97
CA TYR A 45 1.52 -13.71 1.89
C TYR A 45 1.24 -13.18 3.29
N TYR A 46 0.76 -11.95 3.37
CA TYR A 46 0.27 -11.35 4.61
C TYR A 46 -1.25 -11.26 4.57
N TRP A 47 -1.91 -11.71 5.64
CA TRP A 47 -3.35 -11.54 5.80
C TRP A 47 -3.67 -10.12 6.27
N VAL A 48 -4.30 -9.34 5.39
CA VAL A 48 -4.59 -7.92 5.59
C VAL A 48 -6.10 -7.74 5.76
N SER A 49 -6.58 -7.74 7.01
CA SER A 49 -7.98 -7.48 7.31
C SER A 49 -8.39 -6.05 6.91
N ARG A 50 -9.50 -5.91 6.18
CA ARG A 50 -10.04 -4.60 5.76
C ARG A 50 -10.45 -3.73 6.97
N HIS A 51 -10.98 -4.34 8.03
CA HIS A 51 -11.31 -3.62 9.25
C HIS A 51 -10.03 -3.11 9.94
N LYS A 52 -8.98 -3.93 9.96
CA LYS A 52 -7.68 -3.50 10.49
C LYS A 52 -7.10 -2.33 9.70
N VAL A 53 -7.25 -2.31 8.36
CA VAL A 53 -6.88 -1.15 7.54
C VAL A 53 -7.65 0.11 7.96
N ILE A 54 -8.95 0.01 8.22
CA ILE A 54 -9.77 1.15 8.69
C ILE A 54 -9.28 1.62 10.06
N ASP A 55 -8.97 0.71 10.98
CA ASP A 55 -8.45 1.03 12.31
C ASP A 55 -7.06 1.70 12.25
N GLU A 56 -6.23 1.32 11.28
CA GLU A 56 -4.89 1.89 11.10
C GLU A 56 -4.89 3.19 10.30
N LEU A 57 -5.84 3.37 9.38
CA LEU A 57 -5.95 4.54 8.49
C LEU A 57 -7.34 5.20 8.55
N PRO A 58 -7.83 5.61 9.75
CA PRO A 58 -9.20 6.08 9.91
C PRO A 58 -9.48 7.42 9.23
N LEU A 59 -8.46 8.18 8.85
CA LEU A 59 -8.59 9.40 8.05
C LEU A 59 -8.84 9.11 6.56
N PHE A 60 -8.38 7.96 6.06
CA PHE A 60 -8.42 7.61 4.64
C PHE A 60 -9.55 6.64 4.31
N TYR A 61 -9.93 5.75 5.23
CA TYR A 61 -10.92 4.72 4.99
C TYR A 61 -12.03 4.71 6.04
N LYS A 62 -13.26 4.47 5.57
CA LYS A 62 -14.48 4.35 6.40
C LYS A 62 -15.23 3.03 6.18
N THR A 63 -15.04 2.40 5.02
CA THR A 63 -15.78 1.19 4.63
C THR A 63 -14.84 0.12 4.10
N ALA A 64 -15.13 -1.14 4.44
CA ALA A 64 -14.35 -2.27 3.98
C ALA A 64 -14.43 -2.43 2.45
N ASP A 65 -15.54 -2.02 1.83
CA ASP A 65 -15.70 -2.02 0.37
C ASP A 65 -14.67 -1.14 -0.35
N THR A 66 -14.42 0.08 0.17
CA THR A 66 -13.43 0.98 -0.43
C THR A 66 -12.00 0.42 -0.30
N VAL A 67 -11.69 -0.19 0.86
CA VAL A 67 -10.39 -0.88 1.05
C VAL A 67 -10.24 -2.01 0.02
N TYR A 68 -11.28 -2.83 -0.15
CA TYR A 68 -11.29 -3.91 -1.12
C TYR A 68 -11.06 -3.42 -2.56
N ARG A 69 -11.78 -2.37 -2.99
CA ARG A 69 -11.60 -1.79 -4.32
C ARG A 69 -10.16 -1.31 -4.54
N HIS A 70 -9.56 -0.68 -3.53
CA HIS A 70 -8.16 -0.25 -3.64
C HIS A 70 -7.17 -1.43 -3.65
N PHE A 71 -7.44 -2.56 -2.99
CA PHE A 71 -6.62 -3.77 -3.18
C PHE A 71 -6.65 -4.26 -4.64
N VAL A 72 -7.84 -4.29 -5.25
CA VAL A 72 -7.98 -4.66 -6.67
C VAL A 72 -7.22 -3.68 -7.56
N GLU A 73 -7.40 -2.37 -7.37
CA GLU A 73 -6.71 -1.35 -8.16
C GLU A 73 -5.17 -1.40 -8.01
N LEU A 74 -4.65 -1.65 -6.80
CA LEU A 74 -3.21 -1.81 -6.57
C LEU A 74 -2.66 -3.09 -7.22
N ASN A 75 -3.45 -4.16 -7.24
CA ASN A 75 -3.12 -5.40 -7.94
C ASN A 75 -3.11 -5.19 -9.46
N ASP A 76 -4.11 -4.51 -10.01
CA ASP A 76 -4.22 -4.20 -11.44
C ASP A 76 -3.07 -3.29 -11.91
N LYS A 77 -2.58 -2.40 -11.03
CA LYS A 77 -1.38 -1.59 -11.26
C LYS A 77 -0.05 -2.37 -11.13
N GLY A 78 -0.12 -3.66 -10.78
CA GLY A 78 1.04 -4.55 -10.61
C GLY A 78 1.91 -4.18 -9.41
N LEU A 79 1.35 -3.52 -8.39
CA LEU A 79 2.10 -3.11 -7.19
C LEU A 79 2.03 -4.16 -6.08
N ILE A 80 0.93 -4.91 -6.04
CA ILE A 80 0.73 -6.06 -5.15
C ILE A 80 0.24 -7.27 -5.95
N ILE A 81 0.40 -8.45 -5.36
CA ILE A 81 -0.36 -9.65 -5.70
C ILE A 81 -1.45 -9.76 -4.65
N TYR A 82 -2.70 -9.86 -5.09
CA TYR A 82 -3.87 -9.97 -4.22
C TYR A 82 -4.61 -11.29 -4.46
N LEU A 83 -4.71 -12.11 -3.41
CA LEU A 83 -5.43 -13.38 -3.42
C LEU A 83 -6.51 -13.38 -2.33
N LYS A 84 -7.60 -14.10 -2.59
CA LYS A 84 -8.62 -14.42 -1.58
C LYS A 84 -8.47 -15.87 -1.18
N GLN A 85 -8.48 -16.15 0.11
CA GLN A 85 -8.42 -17.52 0.65
C GLN A 85 -9.52 -17.76 1.68
N GLY A 86 -10.14 -18.95 1.66
CA GLY A 86 -11.21 -19.36 2.58
C GLY A 86 -12.52 -19.70 1.85
N LYS A 87 -13.45 -20.39 2.53
CA LYS A 87 -14.73 -20.85 1.95
C LYS A 87 -15.57 -19.72 1.36
N HIS A 88 -15.43 -18.49 1.88
CA HIS A 88 -16.13 -17.30 1.37
C HIS A 88 -15.17 -16.15 0.99
N GLY A 89 -13.87 -16.44 0.81
CA GLY A 89 -12.86 -15.40 0.57
C GLY A 89 -12.60 -14.51 1.79
N ASP A 90 -12.63 -15.11 2.98
CA ASP A 90 -12.56 -14.43 4.28
C ASP A 90 -11.20 -13.77 4.56
N LYS A 91 -10.15 -14.24 3.88
CA LYS A 91 -8.79 -13.69 4.03
C LYS A 91 -8.36 -13.00 2.75
N ASP A 92 -8.13 -11.71 2.87
CA ASP A 92 -7.40 -10.92 1.89
C ASP A 92 -5.89 -11.14 2.10
N LEU A 93 -5.28 -11.87 1.18
CA LEU A 93 -3.85 -12.19 1.20
C LEU A 93 -3.12 -11.28 0.23
N ILE A 94 -2.13 -10.54 0.75
CA ILE A 94 -1.40 -9.54 -0.01
C ILE A 94 0.10 -9.84 0.07
N ARG A 95 0.76 -9.66 -1.07
CA ARG A 95 2.22 -9.67 -1.18
C ARG A 95 2.64 -8.53 -2.10
N LEU A 96 3.76 -7.87 -1.83
CA LEU A 96 4.32 -6.88 -2.76
C LEU A 96 4.92 -7.56 -4.00
N THR A 97 4.69 -6.98 -5.16
CA THR A 97 5.47 -7.32 -6.37
C THR A 97 6.88 -6.74 -6.27
N ASP A 98 7.76 -7.11 -7.21
CA ASP A 98 9.10 -6.50 -7.25
C ASP A 98 9.04 -5.00 -7.53
N LYS A 99 8.08 -4.54 -8.36
CA LYS A 99 7.78 -3.11 -8.51
C LYS A 99 7.33 -2.48 -7.20
N GLY A 100 6.42 -3.13 -6.46
CA GLY A 100 5.91 -2.63 -5.18
C GLY A 100 6.99 -2.44 -4.12
N LYS A 101 8.00 -3.34 -4.08
CA LYS A 101 9.14 -3.24 -3.17
C LYS A 101 10.00 -1.98 -3.39
N THR A 102 9.92 -1.37 -4.57
CA THR A 102 10.64 -0.11 -4.88
C THR A 102 10.00 1.14 -4.25
N TRP A 103 8.97 0.99 -3.41
CA TRP A 103 8.25 2.11 -2.80
C TRP A 103 9.13 3.11 -2.06
N ASN A 104 10.18 2.63 -1.37
CA ASN A 104 11.12 3.48 -0.65
C ASN A 104 12.47 3.66 -1.38
N GLU A 105 12.54 3.30 -2.66
CA GLU A 105 13.74 3.56 -3.46
C GLU A 105 13.77 5.03 -3.89
N PHE A 106 14.73 5.76 -3.36
CA PHE A 106 15.02 7.12 -3.77
C PHE A 106 16.23 7.10 -4.70
N LYS A 107 16.01 7.47 -5.97
CA LYS A 107 17.12 7.76 -6.88
C LYS A 107 17.67 9.14 -6.51
N SER A 108 18.94 9.19 -6.14
CA SER A 108 19.66 10.42 -5.81
C SER A 108 20.05 11.20 -7.06
N ASP A 109 19.09 11.51 -7.95
CA ASP A 109 19.37 12.39 -9.08
C ASP A 109 19.17 13.84 -8.62
N VAL A 110 20.20 14.35 -7.95
CA VAL A 110 20.31 15.75 -7.56
C VAL A 110 20.73 16.57 -8.79
N SER A 111 19.76 16.90 -9.63
CA SER A 111 19.83 18.05 -10.52
C SER A 111 18.42 18.61 -10.74
N ARG A 112 17.77 19.04 -9.66
CA ARG A 112 16.57 19.87 -9.77
C ARG A 112 17.04 21.32 -9.90
N ASP A 113 16.87 21.86 -11.10
CA ASP A 113 17.10 23.26 -11.40
C ASP A 113 16.07 24.10 -10.61
N ASN A 114 16.47 24.61 -9.45
CA ASN A 114 15.59 25.34 -8.53
C ASN A 114 15.44 26.80 -8.97
N SER A 115 14.90 27.02 -10.17
CA SER A 115 14.64 28.38 -10.68
C SER A 115 13.33 28.99 -10.20
N GLU A 116 12.51 28.26 -9.45
CA GLU A 116 11.29 28.79 -8.84
C GLU A 116 11.54 29.29 -7.41
N MET A 117 11.36 30.60 -7.20
CA MET A 117 11.35 31.20 -5.87
C MET A 117 10.17 30.65 -5.07
N ASN A 118 10.43 29.72 -4.16
CA ASN A 118 9.45 29.32 -3.17
C ASN A 118 9.13 30.49 -2.22
N PRO A 119 7.88 30.59 -1.72
CA PRO A 119 7.51 31.60 -0.75
C PRO A 119 8.42 31.51 0.48
N ARG A 120 8.93 32.68 0.91
CA ARG A 120 9.74 32.82 2.13
C ARG A 120 8.90 32.64 3.38
#